data_AF-A0A2K3K6W0-F1
#
_entry.id   AF-A0A2K3K6W0-F1
#
_cell.length_a   1.000
_cell.length_b   1.000
_cell.length_c   1.000
_cell.angle_alpha   90.00
_cell.angle_beta   90.00
_cell.angle_gamma   90.00
#
_symmetry.space_group_name_H-M   'P 1'
#
loop_
_entity.id
_entity.type
_entity.pdbx_description
1 polymer ?
#
loop_
_entity_poly.entity_id
_entity_poly.type
_entity_poly.pdbx_seq_one_letter_code
_entity_poly.pdbx_strand_id
1 'polypeptide(L)'
;MGNMIYLVFDNFHLVRDWDKSSTILPLLFNLHDMLKMPEVSLIFISSTSPDTFYSTNMGYVEPIPIYFPDYTEGDMRQILLRNQANQKLYSSFLDVALRPFCRITRQVGELSSALKPLFEKYCEPLSDKGKGVVPNEDMKRRLFNHIKPHIASSLNDVFKVSSPPSSEAESGKETKLKGNLKRSEEIGDLDFHMSTSAKYLLISAFLASRNPATLDASLFDSKGGSDNRKRKR
;
A
#
# COMPACT_ATOMS: atom_id res chain seq x y z
N MET A 1 -43.26 -5.12 -15.88
CA MET A 1 -41.88 -4.57 -15.91
C MET A 1 -40.95 -5.76 -15.86
N GLY A 2 -40.09 -5.96 -16.87
CA GLY A 2 -39.13 -7.06 -16.86
C GLY A 2 -37.99 -6.77 -15.88
N ASN A 3 -37.57 -7.77 -15.11
CA ASN A 3 -36.44 -7.63 -14.19
C ASN A 3 -35.15 -7.94 -14.96
N MET A 4 -34.21 -6.99 -15.02
CA MET A 4 -32.87 -7.23 -15.54
C MET A 4 -31.98 -7.92 -14.50
N ILE A 5 -31.15 -8.85 -14.95
CA ILE A 5 -30.18 -9.60 -14.16
C ILE A 5 -28.78 -9.16 -14.62
N TYR A 6 -27.95 -8.72 -13.68
CA TYR A 6 -26.57 -8.32 -13.96
C TYR A 6 -25.60 -9.34 -13.38
N LEU A 7 -24.70 -9.86 -14.22
CA LEU A 7 -23.59 -10.71 -13.81
C LEU A 7 -22.31 -9.90 -13.84
N VAL A 8 -21.79 -9.56 -12.65
CA VAL A 8 -20.59 -8.72 -12.50
C VAL A 8 -19.38 -9.60 -12.18
N PHE A 9 -18.38 -9.54 -13.05
CA PHE A 9 -17.10 -10.24 -12.92
C PHE A 9 -16.03 -9.21 -12.55
N ASP A 10 -15.64 -9.20 -11.28
CA ASP A 10 -14.55 -8.36 -10.80
C ASP A 10 -13.19 -9.02 -11.01
N ASN A 11 -12.13 -8.22 -11.12
CA ASN A 11 -10.76 -8.66 -11.39
C ASN A 11 -10.63 -9.57 -12.62
N PHE A 12 -11.33 -9.22 -13.71
CA PHE A 12 -11.47 -10.06 -14.90
C PHE A 12 -10.14 -10.38 -15.61
N HIS A 13 -9.11 -9.55 -15.43
CA HIS A 13 -7.75 -9.82 -15.91
C HIS A 13 -7.20 -11.19 -15.48
N LEU A 14 -7.62 -11.71 -14.31
CA LEU A 14 -7.18 -13.01 -13.79
C LEU A 14 -7.64 -14.20 -14.64
N VAL A 15 -8.71 -14.06 -15.43
CA VAL A 15 -9.19 -15.13 -16.33
C VAL A 15 -8.13 -15.53 -17.34
N ARG A 16 -7.21 -14.63 -17.69
CA ARG A 16 -6.10 -14.90 -18.62
C ARG A 16 -5.15 -15.98 -18.08
N ASP A 17 -5.00 -16.06 -16.76
CA ASP A 17 -4.08 -16.98 -16.10
C ASP A 17 -4.72 -18.37 -15.85
N TRP A 18 -5.97 -18.58 -16.28
CA TRP A 18 -6.65 -19.87 -16.14
C TRP A 18 -6.19 -20.85 -17.23
N ASP A 19 -6.08 -22.13 -16.89
CA ASP A 19 -5.63 -23.21 -17.78
C ASP A 19 -6.39 -23.33 -19.12
N LYS A 20 -7.61 -22.76 -19.19
CA LYS A 20 -8.48 -22.77 -20.39
C LYS A 20 -8.94 -21.37 -20.79
N SER A 21 -8.14 -20.35 -20.51
CA SER A 21 -8.47 -18.95 -20.79
C SER A 21 -8.86 -18.70 -22.25
N SER A 22 -8.21 -19.39 -23.20
CA SER A 22 -8.50 -19.33 -24.64
C SER A 22 -9.92 -19.80 -25.01
N THR A 23 -10.52 -20.70 -24.24
CA THR A 23 -11.90 -21.16 -24.46
C THR A 23 -12.91 -20.38 -23.64
N ILE A 24 -12.51 -19.99 -22.42
CA ILE A 24 -13.39 -19.32 -21.45
C ILE A 24 -13.68 -17.88 -21.85
N LEU A 25 -12.68 -17.13 -22.33
CA LEU A 25 -12.88 -15.73 -22.74
C LEU A 25 -13.92 -15.59 -23.85
N PRO A 26 -13.84 -16.32 -24.99
CA PRO A 26 -14.88 -16.28 -26.02
C PRO A 26 -16.25 -16.74 -25.50
N LEU A 27 -16.29 -17.75 -24.63
CA LEU A 27 -17.53 -18.23 -24.03
C LEU A 27 -18.21 -17.12 -23.22
N LEU A 28 -17.47 -16.42 -22.38
CA LEU A 28 -17.99 -15.35 -21.53
C LEU A 28 -18.45 -14.15 -22.36
N PHE A 29 -17.69 -13.74 -23.37
CA PHE A 29 -18.09 -12.64 -24.27
C PHE A 29 -19.30 -12.99 -25.13
N ASN A 30 -19.44 -14.24 -25.56
CA ASN A 30 -20.60 -14.70 -26.33
C ASN A 30 -21.77 -15.19 -25.46
N LEU A 31 -21.65 -15.16 -24.12
CA LEU A 31 -22.65 -15.76 -23.24
C LEU A 31 -24.02 -15.13 -23.42
N HIS A 32 -24.06 -13.81 -23.64
CA HIS A 32 -25.29 -13.08 -23.95
C HIS A 32 -26.03 -13.70 -25.16
N ASP A 33 -25.32 -13.92 -26.26
CA ASP A 33 -25.89 -14.47 -27.50
C ASP A 33 -26.24 -15.95 -27.37
N MET A 34 -25.48 -16.70 -26.57
CA MET A 34 -25.75 -18.11 -26.28
C MET A 34 -26.98 -18.30 -25.40
N LEU A 35 -27.17 -17.45 -24.40
CA LEU A 35 -28.32 -17.53 -23.49
C LEU A 35 -29.62 -17.11 -24.18
N LYS A 36 -29.56 -16.19 -25.16
CA LYS A 36 -30.73 -15.59 -25.82
C LYS A 36 -31.74 -15.00 -24.81
N MET A 37 -31.23 -14.50 -23.68
CA MET A 37 -32.00 -13.88 -22.61
C MET A 37 -31.72 -12.37 -22.60
N PRO A 38 -32.58 -11.52 -23.19
CA PRO A 38 -32.36 -10.08 -23.23
C PRO A 38 -32.37 -9.43 -21.83
N GLU A 39 -32.85 -10.13 -20.81
CA GLU A 39 -32.85 -9.67 -19.43
C GLU A 39 -31.47 -9.80 -18.75
N VAL A 40 -30.50 -10.50 -19.34
CA VAL A 40 -29.18 -10.76 -18.72
C VAL A 40 -28.11 -9.85 -19.33
N SER A 41 -27.42 -9.08 -18.48
CA SER A 41 -26.26 -8.27 -18.87
C SER A 41 -25.00 -8.71 -18.13
N LEU A 42 -23.89 -8.81 -18.85
CA LEU A 42 -22.58 -9.12 -18.28
C LEU A 42 -21.76 -7.84 -18.13
N ILE A 43 -21.11 -7.69 -16.97
CA ILE A 43 -20.21 -6.57 -16.67
C ILE A 43 -18.86 -7.17 -16.26
N PHE A 44 -17.81 -6.79 -16.98
CA PHE A 44 -16.44 -7.21 -16.70
C PHE A 44 -15.65 -6.02 -16.18
N ILE A 45 -15.11 -6.14 -14.96
CA ILE A 45 -14.29 -5.09 -14.33
C ILE A 45 -12.85 -5.59 -14.35
N SER A 46 -11.96 -4.80 -14.94
CA SER A 46 -10.54 -5.12 -15.05
C SER A 46 -9.66 -3.90 -14.80
N SER A 47 -8.46 -4.14 -14.29
CA SER A 47 -7.38 -3.15 -14.16
C SER A 47 -6.49 -3.08 -15.41
N THR A 48 -6.73 -3.93 -16.43
CA THR A 48 -5.97 -4.00 -17.68
C THR A 48 -6.78 -3.46 -18.87
N SER A 49 -6.07 -2.97 -19.90
CA SER A 49 -6.71 -2.54 -21.17
C SER A 49 -7.53 -3.69 -21.80
N PRO A 50 -8.69 -3.40 -22.41
CA PRO A 50 -9.45 -4.36 -23.21
C PRO A 50 -8.59 -5.13 -24.23
N ASP A 51 -7.60 -4.47 -24.85
CA ASP A 51 -6.67 -5.08 -25.82
C ASP A 51 -5.95 -6.32 -25.29
N THR A 52 -5.75 -6.40 -23.97
CA THR A 52 -5.09 -7.55 -23.33
C THR A 52 -5.89 -8.85 -23.42
N PHE A 53 -7.19 -8.75 -23.71
CA PHE A 53 -8.10 -9.88 -23.90
C PHE A 53 -8.28 -10.27 -25.37
N TYR A 54 -7.86 -9.42 -26.32
CA TYR A 54 -8.14 -9.59 -27.75
C TYR A 54 -7.04 -10.28 -28.56
N SER A 55 -6.04 -10.86 -27.89
CA SER A 55 -4.87 -11.50 -28.50
C SER A 55 -5.17 -12.74 -29.35
N THR A 56 -6.43 -13.18 -29.45
CA THR A 56 -6.84 -14.29 -30.30
C THR A 56 -8.03 -13.86 -31.14
N ASN A 57 -7.88 -13.89 -32.46
CA ASN A 57 -8.93 -13.67 -33.46
C ASN A 57 -10.00 -14.78 -33.37
N MET A 58 -10.73 -14.83 -32.27
CA MET A 58 -11.90 -15.68 -32.09
C MET A 58 -13.10 -14.77 -32.28
N GLY A 59 -14.08 -15.19 -33.09
CA GLY A 59 -15.28 -14.40 -33.40
C GLY A 59 -16.20 -14.24 -32.19
N TYR A 60 -15.73 -13.55 -31.14
CA TYR A 60 -16.55 -13.14 -30.00
C TYR A 60 -17.11 -11.74 -30.22
N VAL A 61 -18.26 -11.47 -29.60
CA VAL A 61 -18.84 -10.13 -29.53
C VAL A 61 -18.01 -9.28 -28.58
N GLU A 62 -17.47 -8.17 -29.08
CA GLU A 62 -16.66 -7.26 -28.28
C GLU A 62 -17.55 -6.54 -27.24
N PRO A 63 -17.24 -6.63 -25.93
CA PRO A 63 -17.94 -5.85 -24.92
C PRO A 63 -17.74 -4.35 -25.14
N ILE A 64 -18.71 -3.53 -24.73
CA ILE A 64 -18.59 -2.07 -24.77
C ILE A 64 -17.58 -1.61 -23.71
N PRO A 65 -16.41 -1.05 -24.09
CA PRO A 65 -15.41 -0.64 -23.12
C PRO A 65 -15.84 0.67 -22.43
N ILE A 66 -15.79 0.68 -21.10
CA ILE A 66 -16.00 1.88 -20.29
C ILE A 66 -14.73 2.13 -19.48
N TYR A 67 -14.06 3.24 -19.75
CA TYR A 67 -12.84 3.62 -19.05
C TYR A 67 -13.16 4.51 -17.84
N PHE A 68 -12.63 4.11 -16.67
CA PHE A 68 -12.68 4.90 -15.44
C PHE A 68 -11.30 5.52 -15.21
N PRO A 69 -11.12 6.83 -15.49
CA PRO A 69 -9.83 7.48 -15.34
C PRO A 69 -9.43 7.64 -13.86
N ASP A 70 -8.12 7.74 -13.61
CA ASP A 70 -7.59 8.07 -12.30
C ASP A 70 -8.07 9.45 -11.84
N TYR A 71 -8.52 9.53 -10.59
CA TYR A 71 -8.91 10.79 -9.94
C TYR A 71 -7.76 11.79 -9.90
N THR A 72 -8.00 13.01 -10.36
CA THR A 72 -7.07 14.15 -10.22
C THR A 72 -6.93 14.58 -8.75
N GLU A 73 -5.92 15.38 -8.41
CA GLU A 73 -5.80 15.96 -7.05
C GLU A 73 -7.07 16.73 -6.65
N GLY A 74 -7.71 17.40 -7.61
CA GLY A 74 -8.98 18.09 -7.40
C GLY A 74 -10.13 17.13 -7.08
N ASP A 75 -10.24 16.03 -7.82
CA ASP A 75 -11.24 14.99 -7.57
C ASP A 75 -11.04 14.35 -6.19
N MET A 76 -9.80 14.03 -5.84
CA MET A 76 -9.44 13.52 -4.51
C MET A 76 -9.88 14.47 -3.41
N ARG A 77 -9.59 15.76 -3.57
CA ARG A 77 -10.00 16.79 -2.62
C ARG A 77 -11.52 16.77 -2.43
N GLN A 78 -12.28 16.73 -3.52
CA GLN A 78 -13.74 16.71 -3.46
C GLN A 78 -14.27 15.44 -2.80
N ILE A 79 -13.72 14.27 -3.13
CA ILE A 79 -14.12 12.97 -2.57
C ILE A 79 -13.86 12.95 -1.06
N LEU A 80 -12.66 13.34 -0.63
CA LEU A 80 -12.27 13.35 0.78
C LEU A 80 -13.10 14.36 1.60
N LEU A 81 -13.54 15.47 1.00
CA LEU A 81 -14.40 16.47 1.64
C LEU A 81 -15.84 15.98 1.90
N ARG A 82 -16.40 15.11 1.04
CA ARG A 82 -17.81 14.70 1.13
C ARG A 82 -18.17 14.06 2.47
N ASN A 83 -17.25 13.32 3.08
CA ASN A 83 -17.49 12.55 4.29
C ASN A 83 -17.18 13.32 5.59
N GLN A 84 -17.05 14.65 5.54
CA GLN A 84 -16.57 15.47 6.66
C GLN A 84 -17.66 16.35 7.25
N ALA A 85 -17.81 16.31 8.57
CA ALA A 85 -18.78 17.13 9.31
C ALA A 85 -18.47 18.64 9.20
N ASN A 86 -17.19 19.02 9.17
CA ASN A 86 -16.76 20.40 8.97
C ASN A 86 -15.89 20.52 7.72
N GLN A 87 -16.53 20.66 6.56
CA GLN A 87 -15.86 20.74 5.26
C GLN A 87 -14.91 21.94 5.15
N LYS A 88 -15.21 23.09 5.78
CA LYS A 88 -14.35 24.27 5.73
C LYS A 88 -13.03 24.05 6.46
N LEU A 89 -13.09 23.46 7.65
CA LEU A 89 -11.89 23.10 8.43
C LEU A 89 -11.07 22.02 7.72
N TYR A 90 -11.73 20.96 7.26
CA TYR A 90 -11.04 19.88 6.55
C TYR A 90 -10.43 20.36 5.23
N SER A 91 -11.10 21.26 4.50
CA SER A 91 -10.55 21.88 3.29
C SER A 91 -9.25 22.62 3.58
N SER A 92 -9.19 23.39 4.68
CA SER A 92 -7.97 24.09 5.09
C SER A 92 -6.85 23.14 5.50
N PHE A 93 -7.19 21.96 6.02
CA PHE A 93 -6.22 20.90 6.29
C PHE A 93 -5.69 20.28 4.98
N LEU A 94 -6.57 19.99 4.02
CA LEU A 94 -6.18 19.44 2.72
C LEU A 94 -5.26 20.39 1.94
N ASP A 95 -5.42 21.70 2.07
CA ASP A 95 -4.52 22.69 1.43
C ASP A 95 -3.04 22.50 1.79
N VAL A 96 -2.76 21.96 2.99
CA VAL A 96 -1.40 21.76 3.48
C VAL A 96 -0.96 20.29 3.46
N ALA A 97 -1.91 19.36 3.59
CA ALA A 97 -1.62 17.94 3.75
C ALA A 97 -1.84 17.11 2.47
N LEU A 98 -2.74 17.48 1.56
CA LEU A 98 -3.12 16.57 0.46
C LEU A 98 -1.99 16.36 -0.56
N ARG A 99 -1.40 17.45 -1.06
CA ARG A 99 -0.40 17.41 -2.14
C ARG A 99 0.81 16.54 -1.82
N PRO A 100 1.42 16.57 -0.61
CA PRO A 100 2.49 15.64 -0.26
C PRO A 100 2.09 14.16 -0.35
N PHE A 101 0.86 13.81 0.04
CA PHE A 101 0.39 12.42 0.02
C PHE A 101 0.02 11.97 -1.40
N CYS A 102 -0.58 12.84 -2.21
CA CYS A 102 -0.89 12.54 -3.62
C CYS A 102 0.34 12.30 -4.50
N ARG A 103 1.54 12.72 -4.05
CA ARG A 103 2.81 12.38 -4.73
C ARG A 103 3.21 10.91 -4.57
N ILE A 104 2.64 10.23 -3.57
CA ILE A 104 3.02 8.85 -3.23
C ILE A 104 1.89 7.88 -3.57
N THR A 105 0.64 8.22 -3.23
CA THR A 105 -0.52 7.39 -3.58
C THR A 105 -1.67 8.22 -4.14
N ARG A 106 -2.35 7.67 -5.14
CA ARG A 106 -3.63 8.16 -5.66
C ARG A 106 -4.77 7.21 -5.30
N GLN A 107 -4.62 6.38 -4.27
CA GLN A 107 -5.72 5.56 -3.79
C GLN A 107 -6.50 6.31 -2.70
N VAL A 108 -7.79 6.56 -2.95
CA VAL A 108 -8.68 7.29 -2.01
C VAL A 108 -8.71 6.62 -0.64
N GLY A 109 -8.75 5.28 -0.59
CA GLY A 109 -8.80 4.52 0.66
C GLY A 109 -7.53 4.69 1.51
N GLU A 110 -6.37 4.58 0.87
CA GLU A 110 -5.07 4.81 1.53
C GLU A 110 -4.96 6.26 2.01
N LEU A 111 -5.28 7.23 1.15
CA LEU A 111 -5.29 8.66 1.51
C LEU A 111 -6.21 8.94 2.70
N SER A 112 -7.43 8.39 2.70
CA SER A 112 -8.40 8.58 3.78
C SER A 112 -7.87 8.03 5.10
N SER A 113 -7.32 6.81 5.09
CA SER A 113 -6.75 6.17 6.27
C SER A 113 -5.53 6.93 6.81
N ALA A 114 -4.69 7.40 5.91
CA ALA A 114 -3.48 8.17 6.18
C ALA A 114 -3.75 9.56 6.77
N LEU A 115 -4.71 10.27 6.20
CA LEU A 115 -5.02 11.65 6.56
C LEU A 115 -5.86 11.74 7.83
N LYS A 116 -6.61 10.69 8.21
CA LYS A 116 -7.46 10.68 9.40
C LYS A 116 -6.70 10.99 10.70
N PRO A 117 -5.64 10.25 11.11
CA PRO A 117 -4.91 10.55 12.33
C PRO A 117 -4.19 11.90 12.27
N LEU A 118 -3.73 12.30 11.08
CA LEU A 118 -3.10 13.60 10.87
C LEU A 118 -4.12 14.75 11.02
N PHE A 119 -5.36 14.56 10.58
CA PHE A 119 -6.43 15.54 10.76
C PHE A 119 -6.85 15.68 12.23
N GLU A 120 -6.90 14.58 12.97
CA GLU A 120 -7.14 14.62 14.42
C GLU A 120 -6.06 15.46 15.12
N LYS A 121 -4.80 15.26 14.73
CA LYS A 121 -3.68 16.06 15.23
C LYS A 121 -3.74 17.53 14.80
N TYR A 122 -4.19 17.80 13.57
CA TYR A 122 -4.43 19.15 13.09
C TYR A 122 -5.49 19.88 13.93
N CYS A 123 -6.46 19.17 14.49
CA CYS A 123 -7.52 19.74 15.32
C CYS A 123 -7.15 19.93 16.80
N GLU A 124 -6.04 19.37 17.31
CA GLU A 124 -5.64 19.47 18.73
C GLU A 124 -5.59 20.89 19.30
N PRO A 125 -5.13 21.92 18.56
CA PRO A 125 -5.11 23.29 19.08
C PRO A 125 -6.51 23.93 19.20
N LEU A 126 -7.58 23.23 18.78
CA LEU A 126 -8.96 23.71 18.79
C LEU A 126 -9.72 23.08 19.97
N SER A 127 -10.38 23.90 20.78
CA SER A 127 -11.00 23.47 22.04
C SER A 127 -12.05 22.36 21.88
N ASP A 128 -13.00 22.47 20.94
CA ASP A 128 -14.08 21.49 20.71
C ASP A 128 -13.82 20.59 19.49
N LYS A 129 -12.57 20.08 19.36
CA LYS A 129 -12.12 19.28 18.19
C LYS A 129 -12.47 19.91 16.83
N GLY A 130 -12.57 21.24 16.78
CA GLY A 130 -12.90 21.98 15.56
C GLY A 130 -14.36 21.90 15.08
N LYS A 131 -15.32 21.46 15.89
CA LYS A 131 -16.74 21.39 15.49
C LYS A 131 -17.31 22.78 15.23
N GLY A 132 -17.87 23.00 14.04
CA GLY A 132 -18.45 24.30 13.63
C GLY A 132 -17.45 25.44 13.43
N VAL A 133 -16.15 25.20 13.58
CA VAL A 133 -15.10 26.23 13.46
C VAL A 133 -14.85 26.57 12.00
N VAL A 134 -14.86 27.87 11.67
CA VAL A 134 -14.44 28.37 10.36
C VAL A 134 -13.02 28.95 10.45
N PRO A 135 -12.02 28.39 9.74
CA PRO A 135 -10.65 28.90 9.80
C PRO A 135 -10.48 30.31 9.24
N ASN A 136 -10.06 31.23 10.10
CA ASN A 136 -9.48 32.51 9.67
C ASN A 136 -8.00 32.35 9.31
N GLU A 137 -7.41 33.32 8.62
CA GLU A 137 -6.03 33.23 8.12
C GLU A 137 -4.98 33.04 9.24
N ASP A 138 -5.14 33.71 10.38
CA ASP A 138 -4.22 33.55 11.51
C ASP A 138 -4.29 32.16 12.13
N MET A 139 -5.49 31.59 12.22
CA MET A 139 -5.69 30.22 12.69
C MET A 139 -5.12 29.22 11.70
N LYS A 140 -5.33 29.39 10.39
CA LYS A 140 -4.70 28.53 9.37
C LYS A 140 -3.19 28.49 9.53
N ARG A 141 -2.54 29.64 9.74
CA ARG A 141 -1.08 29.73 9.99
C ARG A 141 -0.67 28.99 11.26
N ARG A 142 -1.41 29.15 12.37
CA ARG A 142 -1.14 28.44 13.63
C ARG A 142 -1.29 26.93 13.49
N LEU A 143 -2.37 26.47 12.86
CA LEU A 143 -2.64 25.04 12.64
C LEU A 143 -1.62 24.41 11.67
N PHE A 144 -1.23 25.15 10.62
CA PHE A 144 -0.15 24.71 9.73
C PHE A 144 1.17 24.52 10.48
N ASN A 145 1.57 25.49 11.30
CA ASN A 145 2.82 25.38 12.07
C ASN A 145 2.79 24.21 13.07
N HIS A 146 1.62 23.90 13.63
CA HIS A 146 1.41 22.74 14.50
C HIS A 146 1.58 21.42 13.76
N ILE A 147 0.98 21.27 12.57
CA ILE A 147 0.96 19.99 11.85
C ILE A 147 2.20 19.74 10.98
N LYS A 148 2.86 20.80 10.50
CA LYS A 148 4.04 20.73 9.63
C LYS A 148 5.09 19.70 10.05
N PRO A 149 5.54 19.61 11.32
CA PRO A 149 6.54 18.60 11.72
C PRO A 149 6.03 17.16 11.67
N HIS A 150 4.71 16.95 11.65
CA HIS A 150 4.10 15.62 11.66
C HIS A 150 3.80 15.08 10.26
N ILE A 151 3.64 15.94 9.26
CA ILE A 151 3.37 15.53 7.88
C ILE A 151 4.42 14.51 7.39
N ALA A 152 5.71 14.83 7.55
CA ALA A 152 6.78 13.94 7.09
C ALA A 152 6.83 12.59 7.82
N SER A 153 6.52 12.58 9.13
CA SER A 153 6.45 11.34 9.91
C SER A 153 5.30 10.47 9.41
N SER A 154 4.10 11.05 9.31
CA SER A 154 2.91 10.33 8.87
C SER A 154 3.04 9.82 7.44
N LEU A 155 3.74 10.55 6.55
CA LEU A 155 4.06 10.06 5.21
C LEU A 155 4.88 8.76 5.24
N ASN A 156 5.87 8.66 6.12
CA ASN A 156 6.68 7.46 6.24
C ASN A 156 5.91 6.30 6.88
N ASP A 157 4.99 6.58 7.79
CA ASP A 157 4.24 5.56 8.51
C ASP A 157 3.15 4.89 7.64
N VAL A 158 2.54 5.64 6.72
CA VAL A 158 1.44 5.17 5.86
C VAL A 158 1.85 4.06 4.90
N PHE A 159 3.13 3.99 4.55
CA PHE A 159 3.66 2.97 3.64
C PHE A 159 4.57 1.97 4.36
N LYS A 160 4.61 1.98 5.69
CA LYS A 160 5.19 0.85 6.42
C LYS A 160 4.26 -0.33 6.24
N VAL A 161 4.76 -1.36 5.56
CA VAL A 161 4.12 -2.68 5.55
C VAL A 161 4.08 -3.12 7.01
N SER A 162 2.89 -3.19 7.60
CA SER A 162 2.73 -3.75 8.94
C SER A 162 3.21 -5.20 8.88
N SER A 163 4.35 -5.49 9.51
CA SER A 163 4.66 -6.86 9.86
C SER A 163 3.53 -7.37 10.76
N PRO A 164 3.02 -8.59 10.54
CA PRO A 164 2.09 -9.17 11.50
C PRO A 164 2.77 -9.17 12.88
N PRO A 165 2.07 -8.79 13.96
CA PRO A 165 2.62 -8.93 15.29
C PRO A 165 2.94 -10.41 15.48
N SER A 166 4.20 -10.72 15.78
CA SER A 166 4.60 -12.05 16.22
C SER A 166 3.78 -12.37 17.45
N SER A 167 2.75 -13.17 17.26
CA SER A 167 1.96 -13.75 18.34
C SER A 167 2.89 -14.64 19.15
N GLU A 168 3.28 -14.20 20.34
CA GLU A 168 3.43 -15.05 21.52
C GLU A 168 3.66 -14.21 22.79
N ALA A 169 2.97 -14.63 23.85
CA ALA A 169 3.06 -14.23 25.25
C ALA A 169 2.35 -12.94 25.70
N GLU A 170 1.08 -13.13 26.06
CA GLU A 170 0.41 -12.43 27.16
C GLU A 170 1.32 -12.39 28.41
N SER A 171 1.56 -11.20 28.96
CA SER A 171 1.48 -11.01 30.42
C SER A 171 1.21 -9.53 30.71
N GLY A 172 0.10 -9.27 31.41
CA GLY A 172 -0.27 -7.93 31.80
C GLY A 172 0.67 -7.34 32.84
N LYS A 173 0.88 -6.03 32.74
CA LYS A 173 0.86 -5.10 33.87
C LYS A 173 0.91 -3.67 33.36
N GLU A 174 -0.15 -2.92 33.68
CA GLU A 174 -0.17 -1.47 33.61
C GLU A 174 0.93 -0.88 34.51
N THR A 175 1.75 0.01 33.99
CA THR A 175 2.27 1.12 34.80
C THR A 175 2.56 2.33 33.90
N LYS A 176 1.84 3.43 34.17
CA LYS A 176 2.08 4.76 33.62
C LYS A 176 3.48 5.24 33.98
N LEU A 177 4.26 5.75 33.02
CA LEU A 177 5.23 6.83 33.28
C LEU A 177 5.45 7.68 32.01
N LYS A 178 5.34 9.00 32.20
CA LYS A 178 5.66 10.07 31.25
C LYS A 178 7.16 10.06 30.91
N GLY A 179 7.52 10.39 29.67
CA GLY A 179 8.88 10.76 29.32
C GLY A 179 9.07 11.00 27.82
N ASN A 180 9.26 12.25 27.44
CA ASN A 180 9.66 12.65 26.09
C ASN A 180 11.03 12.08 25.70
N LEU A 181 11.24 12.04 24.38
CA LEU A 181 12.51 11.93 23.67
C LEU A 181 13.03 10.50 23.47
N LYS A 182 12.71 9.92 22.31
CA LYS A 182 13.66 9.16 21.51
C LYS A 182 13.21 9.12 20.05
N ARG A 183 13.99 9.84 19.22
CA ARG A 183 14.01 9.65 17.77
C ARG A 183 14.70 8.32 17.49
N SER A 184 14.27 7.63 16.42
CA SER A 184 15.03 6.61 15.69
C SER A 184 15.10 5.20 16.30
N GLU A 185 13.98 4.47 16.47
CA GLU A 185 14.05 3.07 16.92
C GLU A 185 13.11 2.07 16.22
N GLU A 186 12.43 2.38 15.09
CA GLU A 186 11.66 1.32 14.38
C GLU A 186 12.49 0.41 13.46
N ILE A 187 13.76 0.76 13.20
CA ILE A 187 14.76 -0.17 12.63
C ILE A 187 15.63 -0.77 13.76
N GLY A 188 15.53 -0.23 14.98
CA GLY A 188 16.45 -0.51 16.08
C GLY A 188 16.14 -1.78 16.87
N ASP A 189 14.90 -2.25 16.85
CA ASP A 189 14.48 -3.41 17.63
C ASP A 189 13.95 -4.52 16.71
N LEU A 190 14.83 -4.98 15.83
CA LEU A 190 14.63 -6.23 15.10
C LEU A 190 15.00 -7.39 16.03
N ASP A 191 14.24 -7.57 17.11
CA ASP A 191 14.48 -8.64 18.08
C ASP A 191 14.01 -9.99 17.50
N PHE A 192 14.84 -10.54 16.62
CA PHE A 192 14.67 -11.92 16.19
C PHE A 192 15.17 -12.85 17.28
N HIS A 193 14.25 -13.31 18.13
CA HIS A 193 14.54 -14.39 19.05
C HIS A 193 14.84 -15.67 18.25
N MET A 194 16.11 -16.09 18.25
CA MET A 194 16.56 -17.32 17.62
C MET A 194 17.69 -17.95 18.45
N SER A 195 17.87 -19.26 18.32
CA SER A 195 18.95 -19.97 19.02
C SER A 195 20.32 -19.42 18.63
N THR A 196 21.31 -19.56 19.51
CA THR A 196 22.68 -19.12 19.23
C THR A 196 23.23 -19.70 17.93
N SER A 197 22.98 -20.98 17.66
CA SER A 197 23.39 -21.62 16.40
C SER A 197 22.70 -21.04 15.17
N ALA A 198 21.42 -20.68 15.26
CA ALA A 198 20.71 -19.99 14.18
C ALA A 198 21.30 -18.60 13.90
N LYS A 199 21.70 -17.85 14.94
CA LYS A 199 22.39 -16.55 14.77
C LYS A 199 23.69 -16.72 14.00
N TYR A 200 24.51 -17.69 14.39
CA TYR A 200 25.77 -17.98 13.69
C TYR A 200 25.52 -18.42 12.25
N LEU A 201 24.56 -19.31 12.01
CA LEU A 201 24.25 -19.77 10.66
C LEU A 201 23.77 -18.63 9.75
N LEU A 202 22.92 -17.73 10.26
CA LEU A 202 22.42 -16.59 9.52
C LEU A 202 23.54 -15.61 9.16
N ILE A 203 24.43 -15.30 10.13
CA ILE A 203 25.59 -14.45 9.90
C ILE A 203 26.54 -15.11 8.89
N SER A 204 26.82 -16.41 9.02
CA SER A 204 27.65 -17.16 8.08
C SER A 204 27.07 -17.18 6.67
N ALA A 205 25.76 -17.39 6.52
CA ALA A 205 25.07 -17.36 5.23
C ALA A 205 25.12 -15.95 4.60
N PHE A 206 24.96 -14.89 5.41
CA PHE A 206 25.10 -13.52 4.94
C PHE A 206 26.54 -13.24 4.44
N LEU A 207 27.55 -13.65 5.21
CA LEU A 207 28.96 -13.50 4.82
C LEU A 207 29.27 -14.28 3.53
N ALA A 208 28.79 -15.53 3.41
CA ALA A 208 28.97 -16.34 2.21
C ALA A 208 28.24 -15.78 0.98
N SER A 209 27.10 -15.09 1.17
CA SER A 209 26.35 -14.46 0.09
C SER A 209 26.98 -13.16 -0.40
N ARG A 210 27.60 -12.38 0.49
CA ARG A 210 28.19 -11.07 0.16
C ARG A 210 29.65 -11.15 -0.27
N ASN A 211 30.37 -12.19 0.16
CA ASN A 211 31.78 -12.34 -0.14
C ASN A 211 31.99 -13.40 -1.22
N PRO A 212 32.87 -13.14 -2.21
CA PRO A 212 33.26 -14.16 -3.18
C PRO A 212 34.07 -15.27 -2.48
N ALA A 213 33.84 -16.52 -2.89
CA ALA A 213 34.48 -17.70 -2.30
C ALA A 213 36.03 -17.67 -2.32
N THR A 214 36.62 -16.83 -3.18
CA THR A 214 38.08 -16.63 -3.24
C THR A 214 38.64 -15.98 -1.98
N LEU A 215 37.82 -15.27 -1.20
CA LEU A 215 38.24 -14.62 0.04
C LEU A 215 38.07 -15.53 1.26
N ASP A 216 37.37 -16.65 1.15
CA ASP A 216 37.07 -17.53 2.28
C ASP A 216 38.33 -18.04 2.96
N ALA A 217 39.31 -18.49 2.18
CA ALA A 217 40.60 -18.94 2.70
C ALA A 217 41.38 -17.81 3.39
N SER A 218 41.25 -16.57 2.96
CA SER A 218 41.92 -15.45 3.63
C SER A 218 41.21 -15.01 4.91
N LEU A 219 39.88 -15.17 4.97
CA LEU A 219 39.04 -14.67 6.07
C LEU A 219 38.84 -15.70 7.18
N PHE A 220 38.78 -16.98 6.83
CA PHE A 220 38.38 -18.06 7.73
C PHE A 220 39.45 -19.14 7.93
N ASP A 221 40.51 -19.18 7.12
CA ASP A 221 41.63 -20.07 7.39
C ASP A 221 42.53 -19.47 8.49
N SER A 222 42.57 -20.15 9.64
CA SER A 222 43.38 -19.76 10.80
C SER A 222 44.89 -19.73 10.50
N LYS A 223 45.32 -20.31 9.37
CA LYS A 223 46.71 -20.31 8.90
C LYS A 223 47.06 -19.22 7.89
N GLY A 224 46.25 -18.16 7.82
CA GLY A 224 46.59 -16.86 7.22
C GLY A 224 47.50 -16.92 6.00
N GLY A 225 46.97 -17.30 4.83
CA GLY A 225 47.61 -17.07 3.53
C GLY A 225 49.03 -17.65 3.36
N SER A 226 49.46 -18.65 4.15
CA SER A 226 50.82 -19.19 4.07
C SER A 226 50.89 -20.53 3.31
N ASP A 227 50.16 -20.70 2.21
CA ASP A 227 50.44 -21.80 1.29
C ASP A 227 50.67 -21.32 -0.14
N ASN A 228 51.73 -20.50 -0.29
CA ASN A 228 52.45 -20.31 -1.55
C ASN A 228 53.28 -21.55 -1.93
N ARG A 229 52.74 -22.77 -1.79
CA ARG A 229 53.36 -23.98 -2.35
C ARG A 229 52.74 -24.31 -3.70
N LYS A 230 53.29 -23.63 -4.71
CA LYS A 230 53.58 -24.14 -6.05
C LYS A 230 52.81 -25.42 -6.44
N ARG A 231 51.67 -25.27 -7.13
CA ARG A 231 51.28 -26.28 -8.11
C ARG A 231 52.06 -26.01 -9.40
N LYS A 232 53.19 -26.71 -9.53
CA LYS A 232 53.96 -26.81 -10.77
C LYS A 232 53.43 -28.04 -11.51
N ARG A 233 52.94 -27.79 -12.73
CA ARG A 233 52.48 -28.71 -13.79
C ARG A 233 51.28 -29.60 -13.47
#